data_AF-A0A2C9GW64-F1
#
_entry.id   AF-A0A2C9GW64-F1
#
_cell.length_a   1.000
_cell.length_b   1.000
_cell.length_c   1.000
_cell.angle_alpha   90.00
_cell.angle_beta   90.00
_cell.angle_gamma   90.00
#
_symmetry.space_group_name_H-M   'P 1'
#
loop_
_entity.id
_entity.type
_entity.pdbx_description
1 polymer ?
#
loop_
_entity_poly.entity_id
_entity_poly.type
_entity_poly.pdbx_seq_one_letter_code
_entity_poly.pdbx_strand_id
1 'polypeptide(L)'
;MASRGGPMVLGTDGTDFEHRQRVAAHYQISALNKSRLKYCIFFHYVLFFVMLVKLSADILDRLDIFILEIEELQIPPPLWWEYFWCLSVFLSFIGLAAARGNRVNDMKKYMVGISTIAFVPLLYCIFYYLNDVLEYLSLEEGTDLDDTDIFVWQGYPYGLLWYGFVLMAFQVHFFSLFFAWNLIKAWRARGTLKKAQ
;
A
#
# COMPACT_ATOMS: atom_id res chain seq x y z
N MET A 1 -7.95 -40.03 -4.94
CA MET A 1 -8.29 -41.01 -5.98
C MET A 1 -9.60 -40.55 -6.62
N ALA A 2 -9.58 -40.08 -7.86
CA ALA A 2 -10.80 -39.75 -8.61
C ALA A 2 -11.40 -41.08 -9.13
N SER A 3 -12.70 -41.29 -8.90
CA SER A 3 -13.39 -42.54 -9.24
C SER A 3 -13.45 -42.74 -10.77
N ARG A 4 -13.04 -43.93 -11.24
CA ARG A 4 -13.04 -44.35 -12.65
C ARG A 4 -14.45 -44.64 -13.20
N GLY A 5 -15.44 -43.80 -12.89
CA GLY A 5 -16.82 -44.01 -13.34
C GLY A 5 -17.84 -42.98 -12.88
N GLY A 6 -17.41 -41.81 -12.38
CA GLY A 6 -18.32 -40.70 -12.11
C GLY A 6 -18.89 -40.11 -13.41
N PRO A 7 -20.09 -39.49 -13.38
CA PRO A 7 -20.72 -38.92 -14.56
C PRO A 7 -19.77 -37.94 -15.27
N MET A 8 -19.35 -38.32 -16.49
CA MET A 8 -18.56 -37.47 -17.38
C MET A 8 -19.45 -36.33 -17.87
N VAL A 9 -18.92 -35.10 -17.84
CA VAL A 9 -19.60 -33.96 -18.47
C VAL A 9 -19.80 -34.31 -19.95
N LEU A 10 -21.02 -34.19 -20.48
CA LEU A 10 -21.30 -34.50 -21.89
C LEU A 10 -20.31 -33.74 -22.80
N GLY A 11 -19.55 -34.48 -23.62
CA GLY A 11 -18.62 -33.92 -24.61
C GLY A 11 -17.13 -33.88 -24.24
N THR A 12 -16.69 -34.53 -23.16
CA THR A 12 -15.25 -34.72 -22.82
C THR A 12 -14.93 -36.20 -22.66
N ASP A 13 -13.81 -36.64 -23.23
CA ASP A 13 -13.26 -38.00 -23.13
C ASP A 13 -12.33 -38.16 -21.91
N GLY A 14 -12.21 -37.13 -21.08
CA GLY A 14 -11.35 -37.11 -19.89
C GLY A 14 -9.85 -36.90 -20.17
N THR A 15 -9.43 -36.78 -21.44
CA THR A 15 -8.04 -36.51 -21.80
C THR A 15 -7.63 -35.05 -21.59
N ASP A 16 -8.61 -34.15 -21.39
CA ASP A 16 -8.41 -32.71 -21.21
C ASP A 16 -8.10 -32.28 -19.77
N PHE A 17 -7.82 -33.23 -18.87
CA PHE A 17 -7.62 -32.95 -17.43
C PHE A 17 -6.45 -31.99 -17.16
N GLU A 18 -5.31 -32.15 -17.85
CA GLU A 18 -4.15 -31.26 -17.69
C GLU A 18 -4.47 -29.82 -18.10
N HIS A 19 -5.20 -29.67 -19.22
CA HIS A 19 -5.64 -28.37 -19.70
C HIS A 19 -6.59 -27.70 -18.69
N ARG A 20 -7.59 -28.44 -18.19
CA ARG A 20 -8.53 -27.93 -17.16
C ARG A 20 -7.82 -27.53 -15.88
N GLN A 21 -6.87 -28.33 -15.40
CA GLN A 21 -6.09 -28.02 -14.20
C GLN A 21 -5.26 -26.74 -14.39
N ARG A 22 -4.60 -26.58 -15.54
CA ARG A 22 -3.82 -25.37 -15.84
C ARG A 22 -4.69 -24.13 -15.89
N VAL A 23 -5.85 -24.20 -16.55
CA VAL A 23 -6.81 -23.09 -16.62
C VAL A 23 -7.35 -22.75 -15.22
N ALA A 24 -7.72 -23.75 -14.42
CA ALA A 24 -8.19 -23.54 -13.04
C ALA A 24 -7.12 -22.89 -12.15
N ALA A 25 -5.87 -23.33 -12.25
CA ALA A 25 -4.75 -22.73 -11.53
C ALA A 25 -4.55 -21.24 -11.87
N HIS A 26 -4.67 -20.87 -13.15
CA HIS A 26 -4.60 -19.47 -13.56
C HIS A 26 -5.73 -18.61 -12.96
N TYR A 27 -6.96 -19.11 -12.91
CA TYR A 27 -8.08 -18.39 -12.29
C TYR A 27 -7.90 -18.26 -10.77
N GLN A 28 -7.42 -19.31 -10.11
CA GLN A 28 -7.11 -19.28 -8.68
C GLN A 28 -6.04 -18.24 -8.35
N ILE A 29 -4.94 -18.21 -9.11
CA ILE A 29 -3.87 -17.21 -8.94
C ILE A 29 -4.41 -15.81 -9.14
N SER A 30 -5.21 -15.56 -10.18
CA SER A 30 -5.78 -14.24 -10.40
C SER A 30 -6.77 -13.85 -9.29
N ALA A 31 -7.62 -14.76 -8.82
CA ALA A 31 -8.60 -14.47 -7.78
C ALA A 31 -7.91 -14.13 -6.45
N LEU A 32 -6.93 -14.95 -6.07
CA LEU A 32 -6.16 -14.77 -4.83
C LEU A 32 -5.42 -13.43 -4.81
N ASN A 33 -4.67 -13.10 -5.88
CA ASN A 33 -3.93 -11.84 -5.94
C ASN A 33 -4.85 -10.61 -6.01
N LYS A 34 -6.05 -10.71 -6.60
CA LYS A 34 -7.05 -9.63 -6.53
C LYS A 34 -7.53 -9.40 -5.11
N SER A 35 -7.82 -10.46 -4.37
CA SER A 35 -8.24 -10.36 -2.97
C SER A 35 -7.13 -9.73 -2.12
N ARG A 36 -5.90 -10.22 -2.26
CA ARG A 36 -4.73 -9.68 -1.55
C ARG A 36 -4.44 -8.22 -1.88
N LEU A 37 -4.55 -7.83 -3.15
CA LEU A 37 -4.42 -6.42 -3.54
C LEU A 37 -5.50 -5.54 -2.90
N LYS A 38 -6.75 -6.03 -2.77
CA LYS A 38 -7.80 -5.29 -2.06
C LYS A 38 -7.47 -5.11 -0.57
N TYR A 39 -6.89 -6.10 0.09
CA TYR A 39 -6.44 -5.96 1.47
C TYR A 39 -5.31 -4.92 1.59
N CYS A 40 -4.33 -4.91 0.67
CA CYS A 40 -3.31 -3.86 0.66
C CYS A 40 -3.93 -2.47 0.48
N ILE A 41 -4.90 -2.33 -0.42
CA ILE A 41 -5.63 -1.07 -0.61
C ILE A 41 -6.39 -0.68 0.66
N PHE A 42 -7.05 -1.63 1.31
CA PHE A 42 -7.74 -1.38 2.58
C PHE A 42 -6.76 -0.88 3.66
N PHE A 43 -5.61 -1.52 3.85
CA PHE A 43 -4.61 -1.05 4.82
C PHE A 43 -4.00 0.30 4.41
N HIS A 44 -3.87 0.58 3.11
CA HIS A 44 -3.49 1.91 2.65
C HIS A 44 -4.55 2.95 3.04
N TYR A 45 -5.85 2.67 2.92
CA TYR A 45 -6.90 3.54 3.43
C TYR A 45 -6.80 3.75 4.95
N VAL A 46 -6.50 2.70 5.73
CA VAL A 46 -6.29 2.83 7.18
C VAL A 46 -5.13 3.78 7.49
N LEU A 47 -3.98 3.60 6.85
CA LEU A 47 -2.82 4.50 6.99
C LEU A 47 -3.14 5.93 6.51
N PHE A 48 -3.94 6.06 5.44
CA PHE A 48 -4.44 7.36 4.98
C PHE A 48 -5.27 8.06 6.05
N PHE A 49 -6.17 7.36 6.74
CA PHE A 49 -6.93 7.96 7.84
C PHE A 49 -6.05 8.34 9.03
N VAL A 50 -5.03 7.54 9.35
CA VAL A 50 -4.03 7.92 10.38
C VAL A 50 -3.32 9.22 9.99
N MET A 51 -2.86 9.33 8.75
CA MET A 51 -2.27 10.57 8.23
C MET A 51 -3.28 11.73 8.24
N LEU A 52 -4.53 11.47 7.85
CA LEU A 52 -5.58 12.50 7.81
C LEU A 52 -5.92 13.04 9.20
N VAL A 53 -5.90 12.20 10.25
CA VAL A 53 -6.05 12.63 11.65
C VAL A 53 -4.89 13.53 12.06
N LYS A 54 -3.66 13.23 11.64
CA LYS A 54 -2.52 14.12 11.87
C LYS A 54 -2.71 15.47 11.14
N LEU A 55 -3.13 15.42 9.88
CA LEU A 55 -3.37 16.62 9.06
C LEU A 55 -4.62 17.40 9.49
N SER A 56 -5.50 16.84 10.31
CA SER A 56 -6.77 17.49 10.61
C SER A 56 -6.60 18.77 11.43
N ALA A 57 -5.59 18.87 12.29
CA ALA A 57 -5.29 20.12 13.01
C ALA A 57 -5.06 21.28 12.03
N ASP A 58 -4.12 21.16 11.10
CA ASP A 58 -3.86 22.20 10.08
C ASP A 58 -5.07 22.46 9.18
N ILE A 59 -5.85 21.44 8.83
CA ILE A 59 -7.08 21.62 8.03
C ILE A 59 -8.12 22.43 8.80
N LEU A 60 -8.32 22.16 10.09
CA LEU A 60 -9.26 22.88 10.95
C LEU A 60 -8.84 24.34 11.14
N ASP A 61 -7.55 24.59 11.35
CA ASP A 61 -7.00 25.94 11.46
C ASP A 61 -7.25 26.75 10.18
N ARG A 62 -7.04 26.16 9.01
CA ARG A 62 -7.33 26.82 7.72
C ARG A 62 -8.81 27.09 7.47
N LEU A 63 -9.69 26.40 8.19
CA LEU A 63 -11.14 26.61 8.15
C LEU A 63 -11.62 27.56 9.25
N ASP A 64 -10.71 28.14 10.04
CA ASP A 64 -11.03 29.01 11.18
C ASP A 64 -11.88 28.29 12.25
N ILE A 65 -11.65 26.98 12.44
CA ILE A 65 -12.32 26.15 13.45
C ILE A 65 -11.34 25.84 14.58
N PHE A 66 -11.59 26.42 15.76
CA PHE A 66 -10.77 26.20 16.95
C PHE A 66 -11.34 25.12 17.85
N ILE A 67 -10.53 24.10 18.17
CA ILE A 67 -10.84 23.04 19.13
C ILE A 67 -9.68 22.96 20.13
N LEU A 68 -9.95 23.32 21.38
CA LEU A 68 -8.92 23.46 22.42
C LEU A 68 -8.13 22.16 22.63
N GLU A 69 -8.81 21.01 22.67
CA GLU A 69 -8.20 19.71 22.91
C GLU A 69 -7.24 19.28 21.77
N ILE A 70 -7.47 19.77 20.55
CA ILE A 70 -6.58 19.51 19.41
C ILE A 70 -5.35 20.42 19.48
N GLU A 71 -5.54 21.69 19.86
CA GLU A 71 -4.46 22.66 20.03
C GLU A 71 -3.51 22.26 21.16
N GLU A 72 -4.06 21.77 22.29
CA GLU A 72 -3.28 21.25 23.42
C GLU A 72 -2.39 20.07 23.05
N LEU A 73 -2.73 19.32 21.99
CA LEU A 73 -1.91 18.22 21.50
C LEU A 73 -0.62 18.72 20.80
N GLN A 74 -0.54 20.01 20.47
CA GLN A 74 0.63 20.65 19.85
C GLN A 74 1.16 19.83 18.67
N ILE A 75 0.26 19.40 17.78
CA ILE A 75 0.62 18.54 16.64
C ILE A 75 1.58 19.32 15.74
N PRO A 76 2.75 18.75 15.38
CA PRO A 76 3.69 19.43 14.51
C PRO A 76 3.07 19.77 13.16
N PRO A 77 3.35 20.98 12.62
CA PRO A 77 2.77 21.42 11.38
C PRO A 77 3.12 20.46 10.24
N PRO A 78 2.21 20.24 9.28
CA PRO A 78 2.43 19.28 8.22
C PRO A 78 3.44 19.76 7.20
N LEU A 79 4.31 18.83 6.80
CA LEU A 79 5.21 19.00 5.68
C LEU A 79 4.50 18.64 4.38
N TRP A 80 4.94 19.24 3.28
CA TRP A 80 4.34 19.04 1.95
C TRP A 80 4.29 17.55 1.52
N TRP A 81 5.28 16.75 1.92
CA TRP A 81 5.33 15.34 1.56
C TRP A 81 4.12 14.55 2.12
N GLU A 82 3.58 14.95 3.26
CA GLU A 82 2.43 14.29 3.90
C GLU A 82 1.17 14.44 3.02
N TYR A 83 0.92 15.64 2.52
CA TYR A 83 -0.17 15.90 1.58
C TYR A 83 0.03 15.15 0.25
N PHE A 84 1.26 15.16 -0.29
CA PHE A 84 1.56 14.41 -1.51
C PHE A 84 1.33 12.91 -1.33
N TRP A 85 1.70 12.36 -0.18
CA TRP A 85 1.46 10.96 0.14
C TRP A 85 -0.04 10.65 0.21
N CYS A 86 -0.85 11.54 0.80
CA CYS A 86 -2.31 11.42 0.84
C CYS A 86 -2.94 11.30 -0.56
N LEU A 87 -2.36 11.94 -1.58
CA LEU A 87 -2.86 11.82 -2.96
C LEU A 87 -2.75 10.39 -3.52
N SER A 88 -1.87 9.55 -2.96
CA SER A 88 -1.69 8.18 -3.43
C SER A 88 -2.92 7.30 -3.21
N VAL A 89 -3.82 7.67 -2.28
CA VAL A 89 -5.08 6.93 -2.05
C VAL A 89 -5.98 6.94 -3.28
N PHE A 90 -5.97 8.02 -4.08
CA PHE A 90 -6.77 8.14 -5.29
C PHE A 90 -6.32 7.16 -6.39
N LEU A 91 -5.08 6.68 -6.35
CA LEU A 91 -4.61 5.67 -7.28
C LEU A 91 -5.32 4.33 -7.09
N SER A 92 -5.89 4.08 -5.90
CA SER A 92 -6.66 2.86 -5.62
C SER A 92 -7.86 2.71 -6.57
N PHE A 93 -8.48 3.80 -7.03
CA PHE A 93 -9.55 3.76 -8.02
C PHE A 93 -9.08 3.12 -9.33
N ILE A 94 -7.89 3.48 -9.80
CA ILE A 94 -7.26 2.90 -10.99
C ILE A 94 -6.96 1.42 -10.76
N GLY A 95 -6.35 1.08 -9.61
CA GLY A 95 -6.00 -0.29 -9.24
C GLY A 95 -7.20 -1.23 -9.13
N LEU A 96 -8.27 -0.80 -8.44
CA LEU A 96 -9.51 -1.56 -8.27
C LEU A 96 -10.26 -1.73 -9.59
N ALA A 97 -10.36 -0.67 -10.39
CA ALA A 97 -11.02 -0.75 -11.69
C ALA A 97 -10.22 -1.64 -12.67
N ALA A 98 -8.89 -1.58 -12.63
CA ALA A 98 -8.02 -2.49 -13.37
C ALA A 98 -8.21 -3.95 -12.94
N ALA A 99 -8.28 -4.21 -11.62
CA ALA A 99 -8.53 -5.53 -11.06
C ALA A 99 -9.92 -6.09 -11.43
N ARG A 100 -10.96 -5.23 -11.49
CA ARG A 100 -12.30 -5.62 -11.92
C ARG A 100 -12.31 -6.05 -13.39
N GLY A 101 -11.70 -5.25 -14.28
CA GLY A 101 -11.71 -5.47 -15.72
C GLY A 101 -10.54 -6.31 -16.27
N ASN A 102 -9.62 -6.80 -15.43
CA ASN A 102 -8.35 -7.41 -15.87
C ASN A 102 -7.54 -6.50 -16.84
N ARG A 103 -7.60 -5.18 -16.65
CA ARG A 103 -7.01 -4.20 -17.57
C ARG A 103 -5.53 -4.03 -17.27
N VAL A 104 -4.68 -4.71 -18.04
CA VAL A 104 -3.22 -4.74 -17.85
C VAL A 104 -2.60 -3.33 -17.86
N ASN A 105 -2.99 -2.48 -18.81
CA ASN A 105 -2.41 -1.14 -18.92
C ASN A 105 -2.76 -0.24 -17.73
N ASP A 106 -3.99 -0.33 -17.22
CA ASP A 106 -4.39 0.44 -16.03
C ASP A 106 -3.71 -0.08 -14.76
N MET A 107 -3.50 -1.40 -14.65
CA MET A 107 -2.71 -1.95 -13.54
C MET A 107 -1.26 -1.47 -13.57
N LYS A 108 -0.67 -1.31 -14.77
CA LYS A 108 0.66 -0.69 -14.89
C LYS A 108 0.67 0.77 -14.48
N LYS A 109 -0.35 1.55 -14.88
CA LYS A 109 -0.50 2.95 -14.43
C LYS A 109 -0.62 3.03 -12.92
N TYR A 110 -1.40 2.14 -12.30
CA TYR A 110 -1.49 2.02 -10.85
C TYR A 110 -0.12 1.73 -10.22
N MET A 111 0.63 0.77 -10.75
CA MET A 111 1.97 0.46 -10.25
C MET A 111 2.92 1.65 -10.35
N VAL A 112 2.98 2.33 -11.50
CA VAL A 112 3.81 3.54 -11.67
C VAL A 112 3.38 4.62 -10.68
N GLY A 113 2.08 4.88 -10.56
CA GLY A 113 1.56 5.87 -9.62
C GLY A 113 1.93 5.56 -8.17
N ILE A 114 1.82 4.30 -7.73
CA ILE A 114 2.23 3.91 -6.37
C ILE A 114 3.73 4.12 -6.20
N SER A 115 4.54 3.67 -7.16
CA SER A 115 5.99 3.86 -7.15
C SER A 115 6.43 5.33 -7.09
N THR A 116 5.62 6.27 -7.59
CA THR A 116 5.96 7.70 -7.55
C THR A 116 5.27 8.42 -6.38
N ILE A 117 3.95 8.45 -6.36
CA ILE A 117 3.15 9.27 -5.43
C ILE A 117 3.15 8.68 -4.02
N ALA A 118 3.35 7.37 -3.85
CA ALA A 118 3.42 6.76 -2.52
C ALA A 118 4.87 6.63 -2.02
N PHE A 119 5.79 6.08 -2.83
CA PHE A 119 7.16 5.84 -2.36
C PHE A 119 8.01 7.11 -2.26
N VAL A 120 7.90 8.07 -3.17
CA VAL A 120 8.78 9.26 -3.15
C VAL A 120 8.58 10.10 -1.89
N PRO A 121 7.35 10.42 -1.44
CA PRO A 121 7.15 11.10 -0.16
C PRO A 121 7.69 10.35 1.05
N LEU A 122 7.58 9.01 1.07
CA LEU A 122 8.11 8.18 2.16
C LEU A 122 9.65 8.19 2.18
N LEU A 123 10.29 8.16 1.01
CA LEU A 123 11.74 8.29 0.92
C LEU A 123 12.20 9.68 1.39
N TYR A 124 11.48 10.74 1.00
CA TYR A 124 11.74 12.08 1.50
C TYR A 124 11.65 12.13 3.03
N CYS A 125 10.60 11.55 3.61
CA CYS A 125 10.43 11.45 5.07
C CYS A 125 11.64 10.77 5.75
N ILE A 126 12.13 9.66 5.20
CA ILE A 126 13.32 8.97 5.72
C ILE A 126 14.54 9.90 5.75
N PHE A 127 14.83 10.58 4.63
CA PHE A 127 15.99 11.46 4.54
C PHE A 127 15.84 12.70 5.43
N TYR A 128 14.62 13.24 5.52
CA TYR A 128 14.32 14.43 6.32
C TYR A 128 14.59 14.17 7.81
N TYR A 129 14.16 13.02 8.33
CA TYR A 129 14.34 12.66 9.75
C TYR A 129 15.56 11.75 10.01
N LEU A 130 16.45 11.58 9.04
CA LEU A 130 17.57 10.65 9.16
C LEU A 130 18.51 11.03 10.31
N ASN A 131 18.85 12.30 10.43
CA ASN A 131 19.78 12.78 11.46
C ASN A 131 19.17 12.59 12.85
N ASP A 132 17.94 13.05 13.08
CA ASP A 132 17.21 12.88 14.34
C ASP A 132 17.14 11.41 14.78
N VAL A 133 16.87 10.50 13.85
CA VAL A 133 16.80 9.06 14.15
C VAL A 133 18.17 8.48 14.44
N LEU A 134 19.22 8.86 13.70
CA LEU A 134 20.58 8.38 13.97
C LEU A 134 21.11 8.90 15.30
N GLU A 135 20.87 10.18 15.59
CA GLU A 135 21.22 10.80 16.87
C GLU A 135 20.53 10.05 18.01
N TYR A 136 19.20 9.88 17.93
CA TYR A 136 18.44 9.13 18.94
C TYR A 136 18.99 7.73 19.18
N LEU A 137 19.32 6.98 18.12
CA LEU A 137 19.85 5.62 18.22
C LEU A 137 21.27 5.56 18.80
N SER A 138 21.98 6.69 18.80
CA SER A 138 23.35 6.81 19.33
C SER A 138 23.42 7.44 20.72
N LEU A 139 22.29 7.85 21.29
CA LEU A 139 22.24 8.48 22.62
C LEU A 139 22.73 7.53 23.71
N GLU A 140 23.48 8.08 24.65
CA GLU A 140 23.88 7.38 25.86
C GLU A 140 22.67 7.24 26.81
N GLU A 141 22.60 6.10 27.49
CA GLU A 141 21.51 5.82 28.43
C GLU A 141 21.49 6.85 29.56
N GLY A 142 20.33 7.49 29.79
CA GLY A 142 20.16 8.55 30.79
C GLY A 142 20.34 9.97 30.26
N THR A 143 20.66 10.15 28.97
CA THR A 143 20.62 11.48 28.31
C THR A 143 19.17 11.93 28.16
N ASP A 144 18.87 13.16 28.57
CA ASP A 144 17.54 13.74 28.35
C ASP A 144 17.37 14.17 26.89
N LEU A 145 16.19 13.95 26.31
CA LEU A 145 15.94 14.34 24.92
C LEU A 145 15.93 15.85 24.74
N ASP A 146 15.56 16.58 25.79
CA ASP A 146 15.55 18.05 25.80
C ASP A 146 16.96 18.65 25.70
N ASP A 147 18.01 17.87 25.98
CA ASP A 147 19.42 18.28 25.84
C ASP A 147 20.00 18.02 24.43
N THR A 148 19.17 17.55 23.48
CA THR A 148 19.57 17.15 22.12
C THR A 148 18.95 18.06 21.06
N ASP A 149 19.47 18.00 19.83
CA ASP A 149 18.88 18.73 18.69
C ASP A 149 17.70 17.96 18.04
N ILE A 150 17.27 16.84 18.64
CA ILE A 150 16.20 15.99 18.13
C ILE A 150 14.85 16.68 18.26
N PHE A 151 14.04 16.65 17.20
CA PHE A 151 12.68 17.16 17.28
C PHE A 151 11.75 16.19 18.04
N VAL A 152 11.16 16.67 19.14
CA VAL A 152 10.30 15.91 20.06
C VAL A 152 8.84 16.35 19.94
N TRP A 153 7.91 15.40 19.97
CA TRP A 153 6.47 15.64 20.09
C TRP A 153 5.90 14.82 21.25
N GLN A 154 5.29 15.49 22.24
CA GLN A 154 4.69 14.86 23.42
C GLN A 154 5.67 13.93 24.18
N GLY A 155 6.94 14.32 24.26
CA GLY A 155 8.00 13.52 24.91
C GLY A 155 8.54 12.36 24.08
N TYR A 156 8.10 12.20 22.82
CA TYR A 156 8.60 11.18 21.91
C TYR A 156 9.41 11.78 20.76
N PRO A 157 10.51 11.12 20.33
CA PRO A 157 11.29 11.52 19.16
C PRO A 157 10.42 11.41 17.90
N TYR A 158 10.08 12.55 17.29
CA TYR A 158 9.10 12.61 16.23
C TYR A 158 9.53 11.86 14.97
N GLY A 159 10.82 11.92 14.63
CA GLY A 159 11.40 11.18 13.52
C GLY A 159 11.21 9.66 13.62
N LEU A 160 11.28 9.10 14.84
CA LEU A 160 11.04 7.67 15.06
C LEU A 160 9.58 7.27 14.86
N LEU A 161 8.64 8.11 15.31
CA LEU A 161 7.21 7.87 15.06
C LEU A 161 6.94 7.82 13.55
N TRP A 162 7.58 8.71 12.79
CA TRP A 162 7.52 8.67 11.33
C TRP A 162 8.15 7.43 10.72
N TYR A 163 9.30 6.97 11.22
CA TYR A 163 9.91 5.73 10.76
C TYR A 163 8.98 4.52 11.00
N GLY A 164 8.28 4.48 12.14
CA GLY A 164 7.24 3.47 12.41
C GLY A 164 6.12 3.49 11.36
N PHE A 165 5.61 4.67 11.03
CA PHE A 165 4.61 4.84 9.97
C PHE A 165 5.15 4.41 8.59
N VAL A 166 6.36 4.86 8.23
CA VAL A 166 7.00 4.57 6.94
C VAL A 166 7.22 3.08 6.75
N LEU A 167 7.64 2.35 7.78
CA LEU A 167 7.81 0.90 7.73
C LEU A 167 6.50 0.19 7.35
N MET A 168 5.40 0.56 7.99
CA MET A 168 4.07 0.01 7.70
C MET A 168 3.61 0.39 6.28
N ALA A 169 3.79 1.65 5.89
CA ALA A 169 3.42 2.14 4.56
C ALA A 169 4.22 1.43 3.45
N PHE A 170 5.53 1.28 3.61
CA PHE A 170 6.35 0.54 2.66
C PHE A 170 5.92 -0.92 2.55
N GLN A 171 5.64 -1.60 3.66
CA GLN A 171 5.17 -2.98 3.62
C GLN A 171 3.89 -3.10 2.78
N VAL A 172 2.91 -2.21 3.02
CA VAL A 172 1.65 -2.17 2.26
C VAL A 172 1.91 -1.90 0.77
N HIS A 173 2.76 -0.93 0.42
CA HIS A 173 3.03 -0.58 -0.97
C HIS A 173 3.88 -1.62 -1.72
N PHE A 174 4.87 -2.25 -1.07
CA PHE A 174 5.63 -3.35 -1.65
C PHE A 174 4.72 -4.54 -1.96
N PHE A 175 3.85 -4.93 -1.04
CA PHE A 175 2.86 -5.98 -1.30
C PHE A 175 1.87 -5.58 -2.40
N SER A 176 1.45 -4.32 -2.46
CA SER A 176 0.59 -3.80 -3.53
C SER A 176 1.24 -4.00 -4.90
N LEU A 177 2.51 -3.62 -5.05
CA LEU A 177 3.28 -3.80 -6.29
C LEU A 177 3.48 -5.28 -6.61
N PHE A 178 3.81 -6.11 -5.63
CA PHE A 178 4.00 -7.55 -5.80
C PHE A 178 2.72 -8.24 -6.32
N PHE A 179 1.56 -7.98 -5.69
CA PHE A 179 0.29 -8.57 -6.13
C PHE A 179 -0.16 -8.01 -7.48
N ALA A 180 0.03 -6.71 -7.74
CA ALA A 180 -0.25 -6.10 -9.04
C ALA A 180 0.59 -6.73 -10.17
N TRP A 181 1.87 -6.98 -9.92
CA TRP A 181 2.77 -7.65 -10.86
C TRP A 181 2.32 -9.08 -11.17
N ASN A 182 1.94 -9.85 -10.15
CA ASN A 182 1.41 -11.21 -10.33
C ASN A 182 0.10 -11.22 -11.12
N LEU A 183 -0.77 -10.22 -10.94
CA LEU A 183 -1.98 -10.05 -11.74
C LEU A 183 -1.67 -9.78 -13.22
N ILE A 184 -0.73 -8.87 -13.50
CA ILE A 184 -0.29 -8.59 -14.87
C ILE A 184 0.23 -9.86 -15.55
N LYS A 185 1.06 -10.65 -14.86
CA LYS A 185 1.56 -11.94 -15.36
C LYS A 185 0.40 -12.89 -15.69
N ALA A 186 -0.55 -13.05 -14.77
CA ALA A 186 -1.70 -13.94 -14.96
C ALA A 186 -2.60 -13.51 -16.13
N TRP A 187 -2.88 -12.21 -16.28
CA TRP A 187 -3.77 -11.71 -17.34
C TRP A 187 -3.12 -11.73 -18.72
N ARG A 188 -1.80 -11.53 -18.80
CA ARG A 188 -1.06 -11.63 -20.07
C ARG A 188 -1.01 -13.06 -20.59
N ALA A 189 -0.75 -14.04 -19.72
CA ALA A 189 -0.75 -15.45 -20.09
C ALA A 189 -2.11 -15.89 -20.67
N ARG A 190 -3.22 -15.33 -20.17
CA ARG A 190 -4.55 -15.54 -20.75
C ARG A 190 -4.69 -14.90 -22.14
N GLY A 191 -4.21 -13.67 -22.31
CA GLY A 191 -4.28 -12.95 -23.58
C GLY A 191 -3.51 -13.64 -24.71
N THR A 192 -2.37 -14.27 -24.40
CA THR A 192 -1.59 -15.06 -25.36
C THR A 192 -2.29 -16.37 -25.73
N LEU A 193 -2.89 -17.07 -24.76
CA LEU A 193 -3.65 -18.30 -25.03
C LEU A 193 -4.87 -18.04 -25.93
N LYS A 194 -5.60 -16.93 -25.72
CA LYS A 194 -6.76 -16.56 -26.56
C LYS A 194 -6.39 -16.16 -27.99
N LYS A 195 -5.15 -15.74 -28.25
CA LYS A 195 -4.66 -15.40 -29.60
C LYS A 195 -4.12 -16.61 -30.36
N ALA A 196 -3.80 -17.70 -29.66
CA ALA A 196 -3.24 -18.91 -30.24
C ALA A 196 -4.31 -19.98 -30.54
N GLN A 197 -5.54 -19.78 -30.07
CA GLN A 197 -6.75 -20.52 -30.44
C GLN A 197 -7.50 -19.75 -31.51
#